data_AF-A0A257NWN3-F1
#
_entry.id   AF-A0A257NWN3-F1
#
_cell.length_a   1.000
_cell.length_b   1.000
_cell.length_c   1.000
_cell.angle_alpha   90.00
_cell.angle_beta   90.00
_cell.angle_gamma   90.00
#
_symmetry.space_group_name_H-M   'P 1'
#
loop_
_entity.id
_entity.type
_entity.pdbx_description
1 polymer ?
#
loop_
_entity_poly.entity_id
_entity_poly.type
_entity_poly.pdbx_seq_one_letter_code
_entity_poly.pdbx_strand_id
1 'polypeptide(L)'
;MGNATGDRILGSRGELAAPFLWFAFSAWMMTLLYVDAPAGNHFMTFEDQRRWLRTQPITSLSFGAAMTVMTLVPVLNFLALPVGVCAATQFWVDRRPAMPS
;
A
#
# COMPACT_ATOMS: atom_id res chain seq x y z
N MET A 1 -26.75 15.65 -34.12
CA MET A 1 -25.64 16.23 -33.31
C MET A 1 -25.92 15.99 -31.84
N GLY A 2 -25.31 14.96 -31.25
CA GLY A 2 -25.50 14.61 -29.84
C GLY A 2 -24.35 15.09 -28.96
N ASN A 3 -24.68 15.93 -27.98
CA ASN A 3 -24.13 15.97 -26.61
C ASN A 3 -22.61 15.83 -26.35
N ALA A 4 -21.77 16.67 -26.97
CA ALA A 4 -20.35 16.87 -26.57
C ALA A 4 -20.16 17.56 -25.19
N THR A 5 -21.24 17.92 -24.51
CA THR A 5 -21.24 18.60 -23.21
C THR A 5 -21.37 17.61 -22.04
N GLY A 6 -22.00 16.44 -22.24
CA GLY A 6 -22.16 15.42 -21.18
C GLY A 6 -20.86 14.69 -20.84
N ASP A 7 -20.04 14.42 -21.86
CA ASP A 7 -18.79 13.67 -21.72
C ASP A 7 -17.69 14.48 -20.99
N ARG A 8 -17.72 15.81 -21.09
CA ARG A 8 -16.78 16.70 -20.39
C ARG A 8 -17.00 16.75 -18.88
N ILE A 9 -18.26 16.60 -18.43
CA ILE A 9 -18.60 16.63 -17.00
C ILE A 9 -18.29 15.27 -16.36
N LEU A 10 -18.49 14.17 -17.10
CA LEU A 10 -18.10 12.83 -16.65
C LEU A 10 -16.57 12.64 -16.64
N GLY A 11 -15.86 13.18 -17.64
CA GLY A 11 -14.39 13.20 -17.70
C GLY A 11 -13.76 13.90 -16.50
N SER A 12 -14.24 15.11 -16.16
CA SER A 12 -13.64 15.90 -15.06
C SER A 12 -13.68 15.24 -13.68
N ARG A 13 -14.69 14.41 -13.39
CA ARG A 13 -14.87 13.77 -12.07
C ARG A 13 -14.07 12.47 -11.97
N GLY A 14 -13.96 11.72 -13.07
CA GLY A 14 -13.14 10.51 -13.15
C GLY A 14 -11.65 10.82 -13.14
N GLU A 15 -11.24 11.89 -13.82
CA GLU A 15 -9.84 12.35 -13.88
C GLU A 15 -9.29 12.75 -12.51
N LEU A 16 -10.13 13.33 -11.64
CA LEU A 16 -9.74 13.66 -10.28
C LEU A 16 -9.66 12.43 -9.38
N ALA A 17 -10.53 11.42 -9.57
CA ALA A 17 -10.54 10.19 -8.78
C ALA A 17 -9.39 9.24 -9.14
N ALA A 18 -8.97 9.21 -10.41
CA ALA A 18 -7.91 8.36 -10.92
C ALA A 18 -6.58 8.44 -10.12
N PRO A 19 -6.00 9.62 -9.83
CA PRO A 19 -4.76 9.72 -9.06
C PRO A 19 -4.92 9.26 -7.61
N PHE A 20 -6.08 9.47 -6.97
CA PHE A 20 -6.32 8.99 -5.61
C PHE A 20 -6.44 7.47 -5.55
N LEU A 21 -7.15 6.85 -6.50
CA LEU A 21 -7.22 5.39 -6.59
C LEU A 21 -5.84 4.79 -6.91
N TRP A 22 -5.11 5.40 -7.83
CA TRP A 22 -3.75 4.99 -8.18
C TRP A 22 -2.81 5.10 -6.98
N PHE A 23 -2.89 6.18 -6.22
CA PHE A 23 -2.11 6.38 -5.01
C PHE A 23 -2.45 5.36 -3.93
N ALA A 24 -3.75 5.12 -3.68
CA ALA A 24 -4.19 4.12 -2.72
C ALA A 24 -3.71 2.71 -3.09
N PHE A 25 -3.79 2.37 -4.38
CA PHE A 25 -3.27 1.09 -4.90
C PHE A 25 -1.75 1.00 -4.75
N SER A 26 -1.02 2.06 -5.10
CA SER A 26 0.44 2.13 -4.97
C SER A 26 0.88 2.01 -3.51
N ALA A 27 0.20 2.69 -2.59
CA ALA A 27 0.43 2.58 -1.16
C ALA A 27 0.24 1.15 -0.67
N TRP A 28 -0.88 0.51 -1.02
CA TRP A 28 -1.14 -0.88 -0.67
C TRP A 28 -0.06 -1.84 -1.21
N MET A 29 0.37 -1.63 -2.45
CA MET A 29 1.43 -2.44 -3.05
C MET A 29 2.78 -2.20 -2.38
N MET A 30 3.08 -0.97 -1.96
CA MET A 30 4.32 -0.66 -1.25
C MET A 30 4.35 -1.36 0.11
N THR A 31 3.21 -1.44 0.81
CA THR A 31 3.10 -2.24 2.04
C THR A 31 3.41 -3.70 1.80
N LEU A 32 2.86 -4.32 0.74
CA LEU A 32 3.17 -5.69 0.35
C LEU A 32 4.66 -5.89 0.09
N LEU A 33 5.27 -4.98 -0.68
CA LEU A 33 6.70 -5.04 -1.03
C LEU A 33 7.61 -5.05 0.21
N TYR A 34 7.30 -4.24 1.22
CA TYR A 34 8.10 -4.18 2.45
C TYR A 34 7.77 -5.28 3.46
N VAL A 35 6.53 -5.75 3.51
CA VAL A 35 6.08 -6.85 4.40
C VAL A 35 6.55 -8.23 3.91
N ASP A 36 6.84 -8.38 2.62
CA ASP A 36 7.36 -9.65 2.07
C ASP A 36 8.73 -10.04 2.67
N ALA A 37 9.57 -9.06 3.03
CA ALA A 37 10.86 -9.30 3.66
C ALA A 37 10.77 -10.02 5.03
N PRO A 38 9.96 -9.56 6.01
CA PRO A 38 9.74 -10.31 7.25
C PRO A 38 8.84 -11.54 7.07
N ALA A 39 7.89 -11.55 6.14
CA ALA A 39 6.99 -12.68 5.91
C ALA A 39 7.68 -13.88 5.25
N GLY A 40 8.70 -13.64 4.41
CA GLY A 40 9.55 -14.68 3.83
C GLY A 40 10.31 -15.50 4.89
N ASN A 41 10.71 -14.87 6.01
CA ASN A 41 11.34 -15.57 7.13
C ASN A 41 10.40 -16.55 7.86
N HIS A 42 9.08 -16.43 7.66
CA HIS A 42 8.07 -17.31 8.25
C HIS A 42 7.39 -18.23 7.22
N PHE A 43 7.92 -18.32 5.99
CA PHE A 43 7.35 -19.12 4.89
C PHE A 43 5.88 -18.79 4.58
N MET A 44 5.45 -17.56 4.85
CA MET A 44 4.07 -17.15 4.58
C MET A 44 3.85 -17.02 3.08
N THR A 45 2.84 -17.72 2.55
CA THR A 45 2.50 -17.62 1.13
C THR A 45 1.98 -16.21 0.82
N PHE A 46 2.19 -15.75 -0.42
CA PHE A 46 1.67 -14.46 -0.89
C PHE A 46 0.15 -14.33 -0.70
N GLU A 47 -0.58 -15.44 -0.79
CA GLU A 47 -2.03 -15.49 -0.63
C GLU A 47 -2.44 -15.22 0.84
N ASP A 48 -1.68 -15.75 1.80
CA ASP A 48 -1.87 -15.49 3.23
C ASP A 48 -1.52 -14.05 3.60
N GLN A 49 -0.42 -13.51 3.05
CA GLN A 49 -0.04 -12.10 3.22
C GLN A 49 -1.17 -11.17 2.74
N ARG A 50 -1.72 -11.44 1.54
CA ARG A 50 -2.83 -10.67 0.97
C ARG A 50 -4.10 -10.79 1.81
N ARG A 51 -4.42 -11.99 2.30
CA ARG A 51 -5.61 -12.24 3.14
C ARG A 51 -5.50 -11.50 4.47
N TRP A 52 -4.32 -11.48 5.07
CA TRP A 52 -4.04 -10.74 6.29
C TRP A 52 -4.08 -9.22 6.10
N LEU A 53 -3.49 -8.69 5.03
CA LEU A 53 -3.57 -7.25 4.74
C LEU A 53 -5.01 -6.78 4.46
N ARG A 54 -5.85 -7.67 3.90
CA ARG A 54 -7.30 -7.40 3.70
C ARG A 54 -8.09 -7.30 5.00
N THR A 55 -7.62 -7.87 6.12
CA THR A 55 -8.31 -7.69 7.42
C THR A 55 -8.02 -6.31 8.02
N GLN A 56 -6.99 -5.61 7.54
CA GLN A 56 -6.52 -4.34 8.10
C GLN A 56 -6.21 -3.30 7.01
N PRO A 57 -7.19 -2.95 6.15
CA PRO A 57 -6.95 -2.12 4.97
C PRO A 57 -6.49 -0.71 5.33
N ILE A 58 -7.07 -0.08 6.36
CA ILE A 58 -6.75 1.30 6.76
C ILE A 58 -5.29 1.43 7.20
N THR A 59 -4.80 0.52 8.04
CA THR A 59 -3.42 0.60 8.53
C THR A 59 -2.41 0.19 7.46
N SER A 60 -2.76 -0.80 6.64
CA SER A 60 -1.95 -1.16 5.47
C SER A 60 -1.82 0.02 4.50
N LEU A 61 -2.91 0.79 4.30
CA LEU A 61 -2.88 1.98 3.47
C LEU A 61 -2.08 3.11 4.09
N SER A 62 -2.23 3.39 5.40
CA SER A 62 -1.52 4.49 6.06
C SER A 62 -0.01 4.25 6.11
N PHE A 63 0.40 3.01 6.34
CA PHE A 63 1.80 2.59 6.25
C PHE A 63 2.36 2.79 4.84
N GLY A 64 1.66 2.22 3.86
CA GLY A 64 2.03 2.30 2.46
C GLY A 64 2.05 3.73 1.93
N ALA A 65 1.14 4.58 2.39
CA ALA A 65 1.07 5.99 2.03
C ALA A 65 2.26 6.76 2.62
N ALA A 66 2.62 6.51 3.89
CA ALA A 66 3.81 7.11 4.50
C ALA A 66 5.08 6.72 3.73
N MET A 67 5.23 5.43 3.38
CA MET A 67 6.35 4.95 2.56
C MET A 67 6.33 5.54 1.15
N THR A 68 5.17 5.64 0.51
CA THR A 68 5.03 6.24 -0.82
C THR A 68 5.45 7.71 -0.80
N VAL A 69 5.01 8.50 0.18
CA VAL A 69 5.45 9.90 0.34
C VAL A 69 6.96 9.97 0.63
N MET A 70 7.48 9.04 1.42
CA MET A 70 8.91 8.96 1.72
C MET A 70 9.75 8.67 0.47
N THR A 71 9.25 7.85 -0.46
CA THR A 71 9.93 7.60 -1.74
C THR A 71 9.90 8.78 -2.71
N LEU A 72 8.96 9.73 -2.56
CA LEU A 72 8.91 10.95 -3.36
C LEU A 72 10.03 11.94 -2.99
N VAL A 73 10.60 11.84 -1.79
CA VAL A 73 11.71 12.67 -1.34
C VAL A 73 13.03 11.94 -1.65
N PRO A 74 13.90 12.45 -2.53
CA PRO A 74 15.10 11.73 -2.99
C PRO A 74 16.04 11.30 -1.85
N VAL A 75 16.20 12.14 -0.83
CA VAL A 75 17.05 11.84 0.33
C VAL A 75 16.44 10.73 1.20
N LEU A 76 15.12 10.75 1.38
CA LEU A 76 14.42 9.74 2.17
C LEU A 76 14.27 8.42 1.42
N ASN A 77 14.29 8.43 0.09
CA ASN A 77 14.26 7.22 -0.73
C ASN A 77 15.42 6.26 -0.40
N PHE A 78 16.63 6.79 -0.16
CA PHE A 78 17.77 5.98 0.31
C PHE A 78 17.53 5.33 1.69
N LEU A 79 16.77 6.01 2.55
CA LEU A 79 16.40 5.51 3.88
C LEU A 79 15.12 4.66 3.85
N ALA A 80 14.37 4.68 2.75
CA ALA A 80 13.11 3.95 2.63
C ALA A 80 13.34 2.44 2.72
N LEU A 81 14.49 1.95 2.24
CA LEU A 81 14.84 0.54 2.37
C LEU A 81 14.99 0.09 3.84
N PRO A 82 15.91 0.65 4.66
CA PRO A 82 16.03 0.24 6.07
C PRO A 82 14.79 0.60 6.91
N VAL A 83 14.19 1.78 6.69
CA VAL A 83 13.00 2.20 7.43
C VAL A 83 11.81 1.31 7.09
N GLY A 84 11.64 0.94 5.82
CA GLY A 84 10.58 0.05 5.41
C GLY A 84 10.70 -1.35 6.03
N VAL A 85 11.93 -1.88 6.17
CA VAL A 85 12.17 -3.15 6.87
C VAL A 85 11.86 -3.04 8.36
N CYS A 86 12.35 -2.00 9.04
CA CYS A 86 12.06 -1.76 10.46
C CYS A 86 10.55 -1.58 10.71
N ALA A 87 9.90 -0.80 9.85
CA ALA A 87 8.50 -0.45 9.99
C ALA A 87 7.60 -1.65 9.61
N ALA A 88 7.97 -2.47 8.63
CA ALA A 88 7.31 -3.74 8.34
C ALA A 88 7.47 -4.73 9.50
N THR A 89 8.64 -4.76 10.16
CA THR A 89 8.88 -5.58 11.35
C THR A 89 8.03 -5.11 12.54
N GLN A 90 7.93 -3.79 12.76
CA GLN A 90 7.05 -3.23 13.79
C GLN A 90 5.58 -3.54 13.49
N PHE A 91 5.15 -3.36 12.24
CA PHE A 91 3.80 -3.68 11.78
C PHE A 91 3.46 -5.17 12.00
N TRP A 92 4.43 -6.06 11.76
CA TRP A 92 4.31 -7.49 12.00
C TRP A 92 4.25 -7.83 13.50
N VAL A 93 5.13 -7.26 14.33
CA VAL A 93 5.18 -7.55 15.78
C VAL A 93 3.94 -7.06 16.50
N ASP A 94 3.43 -5.88 16.15
CA ASP A 94 2.26 -5.26 16.78
C ASP A 94 0.96 -6.02 16.47
N ARG A 95 0.92 -6.75 15.34
CA ARG A 95 -0.30 -7.36 14.80
C ARG A 95 -0.14 -8.81 14.37
N ARG A 96 0.79 -9.54 15.01
CA ARG A 96 1.04 -10.96 14.71
C ARG A 96 -0.29 -11.70 14.59
N PRO A 97 -0.58 -12.33 13.44
CA PRO A 97 -1.73 -13.22 13.36
C PRO A 97 -1.54 -14.35 14.36
N ALA A 98 -2.59 -14.71 15.10
CA ALA A 98 -2.57 -15.92 15.93
C ALA A 98 -2.25 -17.11 15.02
N MET A 99 -1.08 -17.72 15.19
CA MET A 99 -0.71 -18.90 14.40
C MET A 99 -1.68 -20.04 14.75
N PRO A 100 -2.30 -20.71 13.76
CA PRO A 100 -2.98 -21.96 14.02
C PRO A 100 -1.93 -23.02 14.43
N SER A 101 -2.14 -23.62 15.60
CA SER A 101 -1.37 -24.75 16.15
C SER A 101 -1.61 -26.05 15.37
#